data_AF-W4RGX7-F1
#
_entry.id   AF-W4RGX7-F1
#
_cell.length_a   1.000
_cell.length_b   1.000
_cell.length_c   1.000
_cell.angle_alpha   90.00
_cell.angle_beta   90.00
_cell.angle_gamma   90.00
#
_symmetry.space_group_name_H-M   'P 1'
#
loop_
_entity.id
_entity.type
_entity.pdbx_description
1 polymer ?
#
loop_
_entity_poly.entity_id
_entity_poly.type
_entity_poly.pdbx_seq_one_letter_code
_entity_poly.pdbx_strand_id
1 'polypeptide(L)'
;MVAMGAMYQLVPVAFLTPIWNEKFGFWQLAVTAAGIVTFAAALYLRPQDALVPGILTLLGILMFIFQMFMTLNSQAKPNILTLFVGTALVSLLATITLGITLVLSMKTGFASEYYQSIFKTHILLGTVAGFHS
;
A
#
# COMPACT_ATOMS: atom_id res chain seq x y z
N MET A 1 -0.35 -6.77 5.94
CA MET A 1 0.81 -7.00 6.83
C MET A 1 1.68 -8.17 6.39
N VAL A 2 1.14 -9.37 6.15
CA VAL A 2 1.94 -10.55 5.75
C VAL A 2 2.80 -10.29 4.51
N ALA A 3 2.19 -9.84 3.40
CA ALA A 3 2.93 -9.52 2.17
C ALA A 3 4.02 -8.45 2.39
N MET A 4 3.69 -7.35 3.07
CA MET A 4 4.66 -6.29 3.38
C MET A 4 5.83 -6.81 4.22
N GLY A 5 5.57 -7.63 5.24
CA GLY A 5 6.59 -8.23 6.08
C GLY A 5 7.49 -9.21 5.32
N ALA A 6 6.91 -10.03 4.44
CA ALA A 6 7.65 -10.92 3.55
C ALA A 6 8.58 -10.14 2.63
N MET A 7 8.15 -9.00 2.10
CA MET A 7 8.97 -8.16 1.23
C MET A 7 10.24 -7.63 1.91
N TYR A 8 10.22 -7.35 3.22
CA TYR A 8 11.43 -6.98 3.97
C TYR A 8 12.46 -8.10 4.04
N GLN A 9 12.08 -9.37 3.82
CA GLN A 9 12.99 -10.51 3.79
C GLN A 9 13.36 -10.90 2.35
N LEU A 10 12.37 -10.99 1.46
CA LEU A 10 12.55 -11.47 0.10
C LEU A 10 13.31 -10.46 -0.77
N VAL A 11 13.02 -9.16 -0.66
CA VAL A 11 13.69 -8.13 -1.48
C VAL A 11 15.20 -8.13 -1.20
N PRO A 12 15.68 -8.04 0.06
CA PRO A 12 17.11 -8.01 0.30
C PRO A 12 17.84 -9.26 -0.17
N VAL A 13 17.21 -10.43 0.01
CA VAL A 13 17.78 -11.72 -0.39
C VAL A 13 17.82 -11.85 -1.92
N ALA A 14 16.73 -11.53 -2.61
CA ALA A 14 16.63 -11.67 -4.07
C ALA A 14 17.50 -10.66 -4.83
N PHE A 15 17.68 -9.46 -4.28
CA PHE A 15 18.43 -8.38 -4.93
C PHE A 15 19.84 -8.19 -4.36
N LEU A 16 20.23 -8.97 -3.34
CA LEU A 16 21.51 -8.83 -2.63
C LEU A 16 21.80 -7.37 -2.24
N THR A 17 20.73 -6.62 -1.93
CA THR A 17 20.76 -5.18 -1.65
C THR A 17 20.09 -4.97 -0.30
N PRO A 18 20.76 -4.39 0.70
CA PRO A 18 20.17 -4.17 2.01
C PRO A 18 18.94 -3.26 1.92
N ILE A 19 18.01 -3.39 2.87
CA ILE A 19 16.90 -2.45 3.02
C ILE A 19 17.47 -1.06 3.22
N TRP A 20 16.90 -0.07 2.52
CA TRP A 20 17.41 1.31 2.54
C TRP A 20 17.55 1.93 3.94
N ASN A 21 16.66 1.61 4.88
CA ASN A 21 16.67 2.13 6.24
C ASN A 21 15.85 1.24 7.20
N GLU A 22 16.53 0.52 8.08
CA GLU A 22 15.89 -0.40 9.02
C GLU A 22 15.03 0.33 10.07
N LYS A 23 15.50 1.47 10.60
CA LYS A 23 14.75 2.26 11.60
C LYS A 23 13.43 2.77 11.01
N PHE A 24 13.46 3.20 9.75
CA PHE A 24 12.25 3.61 9.04
C PHE A 24 11.28 2.43 8.86
N GLY A 25 11.79 1.23 8.57
CA GLY A 25 10.97 0.01 8.51
C GLY A 25 10.23 -0.30 9.82
N PHE A 26 10.89 -0.14 10.97
CA PHE A 26 10.23 -0.29 12.28
C PHE A 26 9.15 0.76 12.54
N TRP A 27 9.42 2.03 12.19
CA TRP A 27 8.40 3.07 12.28
C TRP A 27 7.21 2.80 11.36
N GLN A 28 7.46 2.35 10.13
CA GLN A 28 6.42 1.95 9.20
C GLN A 28 5.56 0.83 9.80
N LEU A 29 6.18 -0.21 10.38
CA LEU A 29 5.45 -1.28 11.05
C LEU A 29 4.55 -0.75 12.18
N ALA A 30 5.10 0.10 13.06
CA ALA A 30 4.35 0.68 14.17
C ALA A 30 3.16 1.51 13.69
N VAL A 31 3.37 2.39 12.70
CA VAL A 31 2.32 3.25 12.12
C VAL A 31 1.26 2.40 11.44
N THR A 32 1.64 1.41 10.63
CA THR A 32 0.67 0.53 9.97
C THR A 32 -0.13 -0.31 10.96
N ALA A 33 0.52 -0.87 11.98
CA ALA A 33 -0.18 -1.65 13.01
C ALA A 33 -1.17 -0.78 13.80
N ALA A 34 -0.74 0.38 14.27
CA ALA A 34 -1.61 1.33 14.97
C ALA A 34 -2.77 1.79 14.07
N GLY A 35 -2.47 2.14 12.81
CA GLY A 35 -3.48 2.50 11.81
C GLY A 35 -4.54 1.42 11.63
N ILE A 36 -4.13 0.18 11.33
CA ILE A 36 -5.07 -0.93 11.09
C ILE A 36 -5.90 -1.23 12.34
N VAL A 37 -5.27 -1.30 13.53
CA VAL A 37 -5.97 -1.60 14.79
C VAL A 37 -7.00 -0.52 15.11
N THR A 38 -6.61 0.75 15.04
CA THR A 38 -7.52 1.87 15.31
C THR A 38 -8.61 2.00 14.25
N PHE A 39 -8.31 1.70 12.99
CA PHE A 39 -9.28 1.72 11.89
C PHE A 39 -10.32 0.62 12.06
N ALA A 40 -9.90 -0.60 12.36
CA ALA A 40 -10.80 -1.72 12.65
C ALA A 40 -11.69 -1.42 13.87
N ALA A 41 -11.11 -0.87 14.94
CA ALA A 41 -11.86 -0.48 16.13
C ALA A 41 -12.89 0.63 15.83
N ALA A 42 -12.51 1.64 15.04
CA ALA A 42 -13.42 2.71 14.62
C ALA A 42 -14.57 2.15 13.76
N LEU A 43 -14.29 1.27 12.80
CA LEU A 43 -15.33 0.62 11.98
C LEU A 43 -16.30 -0.22 12.82
N TYR A 44 -15.84 -0.84 13.91
CA TYR A 44 -16.71 -1.63 14.78
C TYR A 44 -17.56 -0.77 15.73
N LEU A 45 -16.97 0.26 16.33
CA LEU A 45 -17.61 1.04 17.39
C LEU A 45 -18.36 2.28 16.86
N ARG A 46 -17.71 3.06 15.98
CA ARG A 46 -18.18 4.36 15.50
C ARG A 46 -17.65 4.63 14.07
N PRO A 47 -18.28 4.04 13.03
CA PRO A 47 -17.79 4.12 11.65
C PRO A 47 -17.59 5.55 11.14
N GLN A 48 -18.34 6.52 11.64
CA GLN A 48 -18.21 7.94 11.28
C GLN A 48 -16.83 8.53 11.60
N ASP A 49 -16.11 7.96 12.57
CA ASP A 49 -14.79 8.43 12.99
C ASP A 49 -13.65 7.73 12.22
N ALA A 50 -13.96 6.82 11.29
CA ALA A 50 -12.97 5.99 10.61
C ALA A 50 -12.02 6.77 9.67
N LEU A 51 -12.31 8.03 9.37
CA LEU A 51 -11.48 8.84 8.46
C LEU A 51 -10.06 9.05 8.99
N VAL A 52 -9.90 9.46 10.25
CA VAL A 52 -8.59 9.71 10.86
C VAL A 52 -7.72 8.44 10.92
N PRO A 53 -8.19 7.31 11.48
CA PRO A 53 -7.40 6.08 11.48
C PRO A 53 -7.21 5.48 10.07
N GLY A 54 -8.12 5.77 9.12
CA GLY A 54 -7.95 5.45 7.72
C GLY A 54 -6.75 6.17 7.09
N ILE A 55 -6.59 7.47 7.38
CA ILE A 55 -5.41 8.26 6.95
C ILE A 55 -4.13 7.71 7.59
N LEU A 56 -4.17 7.33 8.87
CA LEU A 56 -3.02 6.74 9.55
C LEU A 56 -2.61 5.40 8.92
N THR A 57 -3.59 4.57 8.55
CA THR A 57 -3.36 3.31 7.82
C THR A 57 -2.73 3.58 6.46
N LEU A 58 -3.27 4.54 5.70
CA LEU A 58 -2.74 4.96 4.41
C LEU A 58 -1.29 5.44 4.53
N LEU A 59 -0.98 6.26 5.54
CA LEU A 59 0.37 6.74 5.80
C LEU A 59 1.35 5.58 5.96
N GLY A 60 1.01 4.56 6.74
CA GLY A 60 1.85 3.38 6.89
C GLY A 60 2.09 2.61 5.59
N ILE A 61 1.09 2.53 4.70
CA ILE A 61 1.24 1.91 3.37
C ILE A 61 2.14 2.77 2.48
N LEU A 62 1.99 4.09 2.50
CA LEU A 62 2.85 5.01 1.74
C LEU A 62 4.31 4.96 2.20
N MET A 63 4.55 4.86 3.51
CA MET A 63 5.88 4.61 4.06
C MET A 63 6.48 3.33 3.49
N PHE A 64 5.71 2.24 3.43
CA PHE A 64 6.18 0.99 2.85
C PHE A 64 6.55 1.12 1.37
N ILE A 65 5.69 1.75 0.56
CA ILE A 65 5.97 1.98 -0.86
C ILE A 65 7.26 2.79 -1.02
N PHE A 66 7.44 3.85 -0.23
CA PHE A 66 8.64 4.66 -0.24
C PHE A 66 9.90 3.86 0.13
N GLN A 67 9.86 3.09 1.22
CA GLN A 67 10.96 2.24 1.67
C GLN A 67 11.38 1.24 0.58
N MET A 68 10.41 0.57 -0.04
CA MET A 68 10.67 -0.41 -1.10
C MET A 68 11.21 0.27 -2.35
N PHE A 69 10.63 1.39 -2.77
CA PHE A 69 11.11 2.15 -3.91
C PHE A 69 12.58 2.61 -3.74
N MET A 70 12.92 3.14 -2.57
CA MET A 70 14.30 3.53 -2.25
C MET A 70 15.25 2.33 -2.23
N THR A 71 14.78 1.17 -1.75
CA THR A 71 15.55 -0.08 -1.76
C THR A 71 15.82 -0.56 -3.19
N LEU A 72 14.81 -0.53 -4.08
CA LEU A 72 14.98 -0.87 -5.50
C LEU A 72 15.94 0.09 -6.22
N ASN A 73 15.85 1.40 -5.93
CA ASN A 73 16.75 2.40 -6.53
C ASN A 73 18.21 2.28 -6.06
N SER A 74 18.44 1.63 -4.91
CA SER A 74 19.78 1.41 -4.37
C SER A 74 20.48 0.18 -4.98
N GLN A 75 19.81 -0.55 -5.88
CA GLN A 75 20.36 -1.74 -6.51
C GLN A 75 21.47 -1.39 -7.50
N ALA A 76 22.58 -2.14 -7.45
CA ALA A 76 23.69 -1.94 -8.37
C ALA A 76 23.33 -2.28 -9.83
N LYS A 77 22.47 -3.29 -10.04
CA LYS A 77 22.06 -3.77 -11.37
C LYS A 77 20.58 -4.19 -11.35
N PRO A 78 19.66 -3.37 -11.90
CA PRO A 78 18.26 -3.74 -12.05
C PRO A 78 18.11 -4.99 -12.91
N ASN A 79 17.15 -5.84 -12.57
CA ASN A 79 16.88 -7.08 -13.29
C ASN A 79 15.35 -7.29 -13.46
N ILE A 80 14.95 -8.45 -14.00
CA ILE A 80 13.54 -8.75 -14.23
C ILE A 80 12.70 -8.74 -12.94
N LEU A 81 13.27 -9.12 -11.79
CA LEU A 81 12.60 -9.04 -10.50
C LEU A 81 12.35 -7.59 -10.09
N THR A 82 13.25 -6.66 -10.43
CA THR A 82 13.06 -5.22 -10.17
C THR A 82 11.82 -4.72 -10.90
N LEU A 83 11.60 -5.20 -12.13
CA LEU A 83 10.39 -4.89 -12.90
C LEU A 83 9.13 -5.45 -12.25
N PHE A 84 9.15 -6.72 -11.81
CA PHE A 84 7.99 -7.33 -11.15
C PHE A 84 7.62 -6.62 -9.84
N VAL A 85 8.60 -6.41 -8.96
CA VAL A 85 8.37 -5.71 -7.69
C VAL A 85 7.97 -4.26 -7.93
N GLY A 86 8.64 -3.55 -8.83
CA GLY A 86 8.29 -2.18 -9.20
C GLY A 86 6.86 -2.06 -9.73
N THR A 87 6.45 -2.98 -10.60
CA THR A 87 5.08 -3.03 -11.13
C THR A 87 4.06 -3.32 -10.03
N ALA A 88 4.37 -4.21 -9.09
CA ALA A 88 3.50 -4.47 -7.94
C ALA A 88 3.33 -3.22 -7.06
N LEU A 89 4.40 -2.46 -6.81
CA LEU A 89 4.33 -1.19 -6.07
C LEU A 89 3.49 -0.14 -6.80
N VAL A 90 3.64 -0.02 -8.12
CA VAL A 90 2.82 0.88 -8.94
C VAL A 90 1.35 0.46 -8.93
N SER A 91 1.07 -0.85 -9.04
CA SER A 91 -0.29 -1.40 -8.96
C SER A 91 -0.93 -1.12 -7.60
N LEU A 92 -0.17 -1.25 -6.52
CA LEU A 92 -0.63 -0.89 -5.17
C LEU A 92 -0.95 0.61 -5.06
N LEU A 93 -0.08 1.48 -5.59
CA LEU A 93 -0.32 2.92 -5.62
C LEU A 93 -1.56 3.30 -6.45
N ALA A 94 -1.76 2.64 -7.59
CA ALA A 94 -2.96 2.81 -8.41
C ALA A 94 -4.21 2.36 -7.66
N THR A 95 -4.16 1.22 -6.96
CA THR A 95 -5.25 0.72 -6.11
C THR A 95 -5.66 1.75 -5.06
N ILE A 96 -4.68 2.35 -4.36
CA ILE A 96 -4.90 3.38 -3.35
C ILE A 96 -5.58 4.61 -3.98
N THR A 97 -5.06 5.07 -5.12
CA THR A 97 -5.58 6.24 -5.83
C THR A 97 -7.04 6.03 -6.25
N LEU A 98 -7.37 4.85 -6.78
CA LEU A 98 -8.76 4.47 -7.11
C LEU A 98 -9.65 4.43 -5.87
N GLY A 99 -9.15 3.90 -4.75
CA GLY A 99 -9.87 3.88 -3.47
C GLY A 99 -10.21 5.29 -2.96
N ILE A 100 -9.26 6.21 -3.01
CA ILE A 100 -9.49 7.62 -2.66
C ILE A 100 -10.50 8.26 -3.62
N THR A 101 -10.39 7.94 -4.91
CA THR A 101 -11.31 8.46 -5.93
C THR A 101 -12.74 7.99 -5.69
N LEU A 102 -12.96 6.75 -5.25
CA LEU A 102 -14.29 6.25 -4.85
C LEU A 102 -14.87 7.06 -3.68
N VAL A 103 -14.07 7.32 -2.64
CA VAL A 103 -14.52 8.12 -1.50
C VAL A 103 -14.88 9.55 -1.92
N LEU A 104 -14.06 10.17 -2.78
CA LEU A 104 -14.33 11.49 -3.34
C LEU A 104 -15.59 11.49 -4.20
N SER A 105 -15.79 10.46 -5.02
CA SER A 105 -16.98 10.28 -5.85
C SER A 105 -18.24 10.20 -5.01
N MET A 106 -18.23 9.42 -3.92
CA MET A 106 -19.37 9.31 -3.00
C MET A 106 -19.70 10.63 -2.30
N LYS A 107 -18.68 11.43 -1.95
CA LYS A 107 -18.88 12.71 -1.23
C LYS A 107 -19.26 13.88 -2.11
N THR A 108 -18.78 13.91 -3.35
CA THR A 108 -18.84 15.12 -4.21
C THR A 108 -19.56 14.89 -5.54
N GLY A 109 -19.85 13.63 -5.90
CA GLY A 109 -20.37 13.27 -7.21
C GLY A 109 -19.31 13.21 -8.33
N PHE A 110 -18.05 13.52 -8.03
CA PHE A 110 -16.95 13.47 -9.00
C PHE A 110 -16.81 12.07 -9.63
N ALA A 111 -16.71 12.00 -10.96
CA ALA A 111 -16.58 10.75 -11.72
C ALA A 111 -17.65 9.67 -11.39
N SER A 112 -18.84 10.09 -10.93
CA SER A 112 -19.93 9.18 -10.54
C SER A 112 -20.39 8.24 -11.67
N GLU A 113 -20.34 8.70 -12.92
CA GLU A 113 -20.63 7.90 -14.13
C GLU A 113 -19.70 6.68 -14.26
N TYR A 114 -18.48 6.77 -13.73
CA TYR A 114 -17.47 5.71 -13.79
C TYR A 114 -17.34 4.93 -12.49
N TYR A 115 -18.19 5.18 -11.48
CA TYR A 115 -18.07 4.60 -10.14
C TYR A 115 -17.91 3.07 -10.17
N GLN A 116 -18.77 2.38 -10.93
CA GLN A 116 -18.73 0.91 -11.04
C GLN A 116 -17.44 0.39 -11.68
N SER A 117 -16.93 1.09 -12.69
CA SER A 117 -15.67 0.72 -13.34
C SER A 117 -14.49 0.93 -12.39
N ILE A 118 -14.43 2.08 -11.72
CA ILE A 118 -13.39 2.40 -10.71
C ILE A 118 -13.43 1.37 -9.58
N PHE A 119 -14.61 1.01 -9.09
CA PHE A 119 -14.79 0.03 -8.02
C PHE A 119 -14.26 -1.35 -8.43
N LYS A 120 -14.64 -1.85 -9.61
CA LYS A 120 -14.17 -3.15 -10.12
C LYS A 120 -12.65 -3.16 -10.30
N THR A 121 -12.07 -2.09 -10.86
CA THR A 121 -10.62 -1.99 -11.03
C THR A 121 -9.89 -1.89 -9.69
N HIS A 122 -10.43 -1.16 -8.72
CA HIS A 122 -9.87 -1.08 -7.37
C HIS A 122 -9.77 -2.46 -6.71
N ILE A 123 -10.85 -3.25 -6.77
CA ILE A 123 -10.87 -4.62 -6.22
C ILE A 123 -9.93 -5.54 -7.00
N LEU A 124 -9.93 -5.47 -8.33
CA LEU A 124 -9.06 -6.27 -9.18
C LEU A 124 -7.58 -6.02 -8.86
N LEU A 125 -7.14 -4.75 -8.86
CA LEU A 125 -5.75 -4.42 -8.57
C LEU A 125 -5.39 -4.74 -7.12
N GLY A 126 -6.27 -4.46 -6.16
CA GLY A 126 -6.03 -4.75 -4.75
C GLY A 126 -5.91 -6.25 -4.43
N THR A 127 -6.65 -7.10 -5.14
CA THR A 127 -6.57 -8.56 -4.97
C THR A 127 -5.42 -9.16 -5.76
N VAL A 128 -5.29 -8.85 -7.05
CA VAL A 128 -4.26 -9.40 -7.93
C VAL A 128 -2.85 -8.99 -7.47
N ALA A 129 -2.65 -7.74 -7.03
CA ALA A 129 -1.36 -7.32 -6.48
C ALA A 129 -0.98 -8.09 -5.20
N GLY A 130 -1.97 -8.50 -4.41
CA GLY A 130 -1.77 -9.25 -3.16
C GLY A 130 -1.56 -10.76 -3.34
N PHE A 131 -2.00 -11.35 -4.46
CA PHE A 131 -1.89 -12.80 -4.71
C PHE A 131 -0.78 -13.21 -5.69
N HIS A 132 -0.25 -12.27 -6.49
CA HIS A 132 0.87 -12.52 -7.41
C HIS A 132 2.24 -12.06 -6.87
N SER A 133 2.34 -11.73 -5.57
CA SER A 133 3.61 -11.37 -4.90
C SER A 133 4.22 -12.52 -4.11
#